data_AF-A0A969N388-F1
#
_entry.id   AF-A0A969N388-F1
#
_cell.length_a   1.000
_cell.length_b   1.000
_cell.length_c   1.000
_cell.angle_alpha   90.00
_cell.angle_beta   90.00
_cell.angle_gamma   90.00
#
_symmetry.space_group_name_H-M   'P 1'
#
loop_
_entity.id
_entity.type
_entity.pdbx_description
1 polymer ?
#
loop_
_entity_poly.entity_id
_entity_poly.type
_entity_poly.pdbx_seq_one_letter_code
_entity_poly.pdbx_strand_id
1 'polypeptide(L)'
;MTEDFAKSNVKPKHIILTSHHRGNISVVPIRWGAADPHERGPVIGSLRSPKHRNVIGTHAGSYGVYRALAVASGVLDPTHKADLTDTSPVVQIGPHPSWSDPDKIVSLDPFGAVTGEMFAEYRSEDCDIMPTIAITKAHINIPELKDEILQGRLHVDGEILKADGSLVVTKAAIDPVWYLPGLAKRLNVEEWDLRRVLFQQTGSMFSELVTRPDLHVFLPPIGGTTVYIIGDPEAITDPKRPLAVRVHDECNGSDVFGSDICTCRPYLVHGIEVCIQTAQEGGAGIIIYCRKEGRALGEVTKFLVYNARKRQEGGDRADAYFLRTECVAGVQDMRFQELMSDVLHWLGVTRIDRLVSMSNMKYDAITNAGIEVVQRIPIPPGLIPADAQVEIEAKKASGYYSDNGVLSEGDLEQVKGRTY
;
A
#
# COMPACT_ATOMS: atom_id res chain seq x y z
N MET A 1 -14.00 40.65 -10.95
CA MET A 1 -12.84 41.17 -10.19
C MET A 1 -11.80 40.07 -10.18
N THR A 2 -10.83 40.17 -11.07
CA THR A 2 -9.65 39.33 -11.13
C THR A 2 -8.65 39.88 -10.11
N GLU A 3 -8.47 39.20 -8.99
CA GLU A 3 -7.36 39.50 -8.08
C GLU A 3 -6.08 38.98 -8.70
N ASP A 4 -5.21 39.90 -9.10
CA ASP A 4 -3.82 39.64 -9.44
C ASP A 4 -3.13 39.05 -8.19
N PHE A 5 -2.83 37.75 -8.23
CA PHE A 5 -1.89 37.14 -7.30
C PHE A 5 -0.51 37.76 -7.56
N ALA A 6 -0.19 38.82 -6.82
CA ALA A 6 1.13 39.41 -6.78
C ALA A 6 2.14 38.32 -6.38
N LYS A 7 2.91 37.81 -7.35
CA LYS A 7 4.00 36.86 -7.11
C LYS A 7 4.96 37.49 -6.11
N SER A 8 4.94 37.00 -4.87
CA SER A 8 5.92 37.41 -3.87
C SER A 8 7.32 37.10 -4.41
N ASN A 9 8.13 38.13 -4.58
CA ASN A 9 9.44 38.06 -5.23
C ASN A 9 10.49 37.57 -4.21
N VAL A 10 10.23 36.44 -3.56
CA VAL A 10 11.17 35.82 -2.61
C VAL A 10 12.28 35.19 -3.43
N LYS A 11 13.40 35.90 -3.60
CA LYS A 11 14.61 35.35 -4.21
C LYS A 11 15.00 34.04 -3.49
N PRO A 12 15.22 32.93 -4.20
CA PRO A 12 15.64 31.70 -3.55
C PRO A 12 17.00 31.92 -2.88
N LYS A 13 17.07 31.68 -1.57
CA LYS A 13 18.35 31.50 -0.86
C LYS A 13 19.11 30.34 -1.54
N HIS A 14 20.44 30.39 -1.51
CA HIS A 14 21.32 29.35 -2.06
C HIS A 14 20.78 27.94 -1.75
N ILE A 15 20.73 27.07 -2.76
CA ILE A 15 20.40 25.65 -2.57
C ILE A 15 21.48 25.05 -1.67
N ILE A 16 21.10 24.66 -0.46
CA ILE A 16 21.98 23.94 0.44
C ILE A 16 21.95 22.48 -0.01
N LEU A 17 22.98 22.08 -0.75
CA LEU A 17 23.20 20.66 -1.00
C LEU A 17 23.53 19.98 0.32
N THR A 18 22.81 18.91 0.64
CA THR A 18 23.04 18.03 1.79
C THR A 18 24.27 17.13 1.62
N SER A 19 25.18 17.52 0.73
CA SER A 19 26.40 16.80 0.39
C SER A 19 27.50 16.90 1.44
N HIS A 20 27.37 17.81 2.42
CA HIS A 20 28.36 18.00 3.48
C HIS A 20 27.70 18.04 4.86
N HIS A 21 28.18 17.18 5.76
CA HIS A 21 27.82 17.15 7.18
C HIS A 21 28.33 18.42 7.87
N ARG A 22 27.47 19.45 8.00
CA ARG A 22 27.83 20.67 8.73
C ARG A 22 27.60 20.47 10.23
N GLY A 23 28.56 19.82 10.90
CA GLY A 23 28.70 19.79 12.36
C GLY A 23 27.58 19.06 13.13
N ASN A 24 27.78 18.92 14.45
CA ASN A 24 26.85 18.29 15.40
C ASN A 24 25.51 19.02 15.44
N ILE A 25 24.63 18.69 14.50
CA ILE A 25 23.22 19.05 14.58
C ILE A 25 22.60 18.03 15.52
N SER A 26 22.15 18.48 16.69
CA SER A 26 21.36 17.69 17.65
C SER A 26 19.99 17.41 17.03
N VAL A 27 19.93 16.42 16.15
CA VAL A 27 18.70 15.91 15.56
C VAL A 27 18.04 14.97 16.57
N VAL A 28 16.72 15.05 16.74
CA VAL A 28 15.98 14.11 17.59
C VAL A 28 16.12 12.70 17.00
N PRO A 29 16.79 11.75 17.67
CA PRO A 29 17.05 10.43 17.11
C PRO A 29 15.76 9.62 16.99
N ILE A 30 15.72 8.72 16.00
CA ILE A 30 14.66 7.72 15.86
C ILE A 30 15.17 6.38 16.40
N ARG A 31 14.59 5.90 17.50
CA ARG A 31 14.82 4.55 18.02
C ARG A 31 13.75 3.60 17.50
N TRP A 32 13.94 3.07 16.29
CA TRP A 32 12.98 2.18 15.67
C TRP A 32 12.74 0.93 16.54
N GLY A 33 11.48 0.52 16.71
CA GLY A 33 11.09 -0.58 17.59
C GLY A 33 10.98 -0.23 19.09
N ALA A 34 11.24 1.00 19.52
CA ALA A 34 10.93 1.39 20.90
C ALA A 34 9.41 1.39 21.13
N ALA A 35 8.95 0.77 22.23
CA ALA A 35 7.54 0.64 22.57
C ALA A 35 6.91 1.96 23.06
N ASP A 36 7.70 2.78 23.79
CA ASP A 36 7.29 4.11 24.20
C ASP A 36 7.48 5.09 23.02
N PRO A 37 6.42 5.77 22.54
CA PRO A 37 6.54 6.74 21.45
C PRO A 37 7.54 7.86 21.76
N HIS A 38 7.66 8.32 23.01
CA HIS A 38 8.62 9.37 23.37
C HIS A 38 10.08 8.88 23.32
N GLU A 39 10.32 7.61 23.65
CA GLU A 39 11.64 6.99 23.46
C GLU A 39 11.93 6.69 21.98
N ARG A 40 10.90 6.29 21.21
CA ARG A 40 10.98 6.11 19.75
C ARG A 40 11.39 7.42 19.08
N GLY A 41 10.79 8.54 19.51
CA GLY A 41 10.93 9.86 18.90
C GLY A 41 10.03 10.06 17.67
N PRO A 42 9.82 11.29 17.18
CA PRO A 42 8.95 11.57 16.02
C PRO A 42 9.63 11.36 14.65
N VAL A 43 8.83 11.25 13.59
CA VAL A 43 9.27 11.37 12.19
C VAL A 43 9.23 12.83 11.75
N ILE A 44 10.38 13.46 11.58
CA ILE A 44 10.52 14.89 11.26
C ILE A 44 11.04 15.06 9.83
N GLY A 45 10.13 15.34 8.90
CA GLY A 45 10.40 15.59 7.47
C GLY A 45 10.49 17.08 7.10
N SER A 46 10.92 17.94 8.03
CA SER A 46 10.83 19.40 7.90
C SER A 46 11.60 19.97 6.72
N LEU A 47 10.86 20.68 5.85
CA LEU A 47 11.41 21.49 4.76
C LEU A 47 11.73 22.93 5.19
N ARG A 48 11.07 23.41 6.25
CA ARG A 48 11.22 24.80 6.75
C ARG A 48 12.46 24.94 7.63
N SER A 49 12.72 23.92 8.44
CA SER A 49 13.88 23.83 9.33
C SER A 49 14.66 22.54 9.06
N PRO A 50 15.44 22.46 7.95
CA PRO A 50 16.18 21.26 7.59
C PRO A 50 17.14 20.74 8.67
N LYS A 51 17.55 21.61 9.61
CA LYS A 51 18.36 21.24 10.79
C LYS A 51 17.66 20.29 11.76
N HIS A 52 16.32 20.24 11.79
CA HIS A 52 15.58 19.33 12.67
C HIS A 52 15.21 18.01 11.98
N ARG A 53 15.51 17.87 10.69
CA ARG A 53 15.11 16.72 9.89
C ARG A 53 15.89 15.48 10.31
N ASN A 54 15.15 14.41 10.62
CA ASN A 54 15.69 13.10 11.04
C ASN A 54 15.35 11.96 10.06
N VAL A 55 14.90 12.30 8.86
CA VAL A 55 14.57 11.36 7.78
C VAL A 55 15.12 11.82 6.43
N ILE A 56 15.18 10.88 5.48
CA ILE A 56 15.45 11.12 4.07
C ILE A 56 14.10 11.35 3.37
N GLY A 57 14.02 12.34 2.48
CA GLY A 57 12.78 12.69 1.78
C GLY A 57 11.88 13.64 2.58
N THR A 58 10.58 13.61 2.29
CA THR A 58 9.56 14.49 2.87
C THR A 58 8.27 13.73 3.12
N HIS A 59 7.46 14.23 4.03
CA HIS A 59 6.08 13.75 4.24
C HIS A 59 5.22 13.88 2.96
N ALA A 60 4.03 13.25 2.98
CA ALA A 60 3.02 13.20 1.91
C ALA A 60 3.31 12.23 0.74
N GLY A 61 4.28 11.31 0.89
CA GLY A 61 4.54 10.24 -0.08
C GLY A 61 4.66 10.74 -1.53
N SER A 62 3.95 10.11 -2.46
CA SER A 62 3.90 10.52 -3.88
C SER A 62 3.44 11.97 -4.13
N TYR A 63 2.79 12.61 -3.15
CA TYR A 63 2.29 13.98 -3.25
C TYR A 63 3.35 15.05 -2.95
N GLY A 64 4.54 14.66 -2.44
CA GLY A 64 5.63 15.61 -2.17
C GLY A 64 6.08 16.39 -3.42
N VAL A 65 6.08 15.75 -4.60
CA VAL A 65 6.42 16.41 -5.88
C VAL A 65 5.33 17.41 -6.29
N TYR A 66 4.05 17.07 -6.10
CA TYR A 66 2.94 17.99 -6.36
C TYR A 66 2.97 19.19 -5.43
N ARG A 67 3.34 19.00 -4.16
CA ARG A 67 3.59 20.11 -3.23
C ARG A 67 4.70 21.02 -3.76
N ALA A 68 5.80 20.46 -4.27
CA ALA A 68 6.89 21.25 -4.85
C ALA A 68 6.42 22.07 -6.07
N LEU A 69 5.58 21.49 -6.94
CA LEU A 69 4.96 22.21 -8.06
C LEU A 69 4.04 23.34 -7.57
N ALA A 70 3.21 23.10 -6.56
CA ALA A 70 2.33 24.12 -5.98
C ALA A 70 3.10 25.29 -5.36
N VAL A 71 4.26 25.01 -4.73
CA VAL A 71 5.18 26.05 -4.24
C VAL A 71 5.81 26.81 -5.40
N ALA A 72 6.31 26.10 -6.42
CA ALA A 72 6.95 26.71 -7.58
C ALA A 72 5.98 27.60 -8.38
N SER A 73 4.70 27.22 -8.45
CA SER A 73 3.65 28.00 -9.10
C SER A 73 3.11 29.15 -8.23
N GLY A 74 3.51 29.23 -6.96
CA GLY A 74 3.03 30.22 -5.99
C GLY A 74 1.63 29.95 -5.42
N VAL A 75 1.06 28.76 -5.66
CA VAL A 75 -0.23 28.33 -5.11
C VAL A 75 -0.12 28.01 -3.62
N LEU A 76 1.04 27.50 -3.18
CA LEU A 76 1.32 27.17 -1.79
C LEU A 76 2.53 27.98 -1.28
N ASP A 77 2.40 28.63 -0.13
CA ASP A 77 3.54 29.27 0.53
C ASP A 77 4.54 28.19 1.01
N PRO A 78 5.85 28.28 0.70
CA PRO A 78 6.83 27.28 1.13
C PRO A 78 6.93 27.12 2.65
N THR A 79 6.55 28.16 3.41
CA THR A 79 6.53 28.22 4.87
C THR A 79 5.20 27.79 5.49
N HIS A 80 4.20 27.46 4.66
CA HIS A 80 2.88 27.00 5.11
C HIS A 80 3.00 25.88 6.15
N LYS A 81 2.28 26.04 7.25
CA LYS A 81 2.10 25.04 8.30
C LYS A 81 0.69 24.51 8.17
N ALA A 82 0.55 23.19 8.01
CA ALA A 82 -0.76 22.55 8.04
C ALA A 82 -1.38 22.75 9.42
N ASP A 83 -2.66 23.13 9.45
CA ASP A 83 -3.48 23.04 10.65
C ASP A 83 -3.94 21.59 10.80
N LEU A 84 -3.56 20.98 11.91
CA LEU A 84 -3.88 19.59 12.25
C LEU A 84 -4.83 19.50 13.44
N THR A 85 -5.46 20.62 13.83
CA THR A 85 -6.51 20.63 14.85
C THR A 85 -7.68 19.75 14.39
N ASP A 86 -8.25 18.98 15.32
CA ASP A 86 -9.39 18.07 15.06
C ASP A 86 -9.13 17.00 13.97
N THR A 87 -7.86 16.61 13.78
CA THR A 87 -7.47 15.54 12.84
C THR A 87 -7.19 14.18 13.50
N SER A 88 -7.45 14.06 14.81
CA SER A 88 -7.27 12.81 15.57
C SER A 88 -8.10 11.67 14.98
N PRO A 89 -7.59 10.42 15.05
CA PRO A 89 -8.26 9.27 14.47
C PRO A 89 -9.60 8.99 15.15
N VAL A 90 -10.64 8.69 14.36
CA VAL A 90 -11.99 8.39 14.88
C VAL A 90 -12.12 7.00 15.51
N VAL A 91 -11.11 6.15 15.31
CA VAL A 91 -10.98 4.81 15.90
C VAL A 91 -9.52 4.67 16.32
N GLN A 92 -9.31 4.25 17.56
CA GLN A 92 -7.99 3.93 18.07
C GLN A 92 -7.61 2.52 17.61
N ILE A 93 -6.39 2.37 17.07
CA ILE A 93 -5.81 1.09 16.66
C ILE A 93 -4.50 0.94 17.43
N GLY A 94 -4.30 -0.21 18.06
CA GLY A 94 -3.12 -0.49 18.86
C GLY A 94 -3.01 0.34 20.16
N PRO A 95 -1.80 0.46 20.72
CA PRO A 95 -0.57 -0.18 20.23
C PRO A 95 -0.65 -1.70 20.32
N HIS A 96 -0.11 -2.39 19.32
CA HIS A 96 0.02 -3.85 19.32
C HIS A 96 1.47 -4.27 19.59
N PRO A 97 1.74 -5.47 20.13
CA PRO A 97 3.11 -5.92 20.44
C PRO A 97 4.08 -5.85 19.24
N SER A 98 3.56 -6.05 18.02
CA SER A 98 4.27 -5.93 16.75
C SER A 98 4.84 -4.53 16.48
N TRP A 99 4.29 -3.47 17.08
CA TRP A 99 4.75 -2.09 16.87
C TRP A 99 6.14 -1.85 17.46
N SER A 100 6.48 -2.60 18.51
CA SER A 100 7.79 -2.57 19.18
C SER A 100 8.78 -3.61 18.65
N ASP A 101 8.42 -4.36 17.60
CA ASP A 101 9.35 -5.29 16.96
C ASP A 101 9.94 -4.63 15.70
N PRO A 102 11.24 -4.27 15.70
CA PRO A 102 11.87 -3.55 14.59
C PRO A 102 11.96 -4.39 13.30
N ASP A 103 11.75 -5.71 13.37
CA ASP A 103 11.77 -6.61 12.22
C ASP A 103 10.37 -6.85 11.64
N LYS A 104 9.29 -6.57 12.38
CA LYS A 104 7.91 -6.81 11.94
C LYS A 104 7.38 -5.70 11.05
N ILE A 105 7.64 -4.46 11.41
CA ILE A 105 7.16 -3.27 10.68
C ILE A 105 8.37 -2.43 10.25
N VAL A 106 8.61 -2.37 8.95
CA VAL A 106 9.74 -1.66 8.33
C VAL A 106 9.33 -0.70 7.21
N SER A 107 8.06 -0.65 6.83
CA SER A 107 7.55 0.11 5.68
C SER A 107 6.40 1.09 5.96
N LEU A 108 5.99 1.21 7.22
CA LEU A 108 5.11 2.27 7.72
C LEU A 108 5.55 2.71 9.12
N ASP A 109 5.08 3.86 9.60
CA ASP A 109 5.31 4.33 10.97
C ASP A 109 4.18 3.86 11.89
N PRO A 110 4.43 2.96 12.87
CA PRO A 110 3.36 2.43 13.72
C PRO A 110 2.58 3.51 14.48
N PHE A 111 3.27 4.57 14.90
CA PHE A 111 2.68 5.70 15.62
C PHE A 111 2.09 6.78 14.71
N GLY A 112 2.11 6.57 13.39
CA GLY A 112 1.75 7.57 12.38
C GLY A 112 0.34 8.15 12.50
N ALA A 113 -0.57 7.47 13.18
CA ALA A 113 -1.96 7.91 13.41
C ALA A 113 -2.12 8.82 14.64
N VAL A 114 -1.21 8.71 15.62
CA VAL A 114 -1.27 9.41 16.92
C VAL A 114 -0.13 10.41 17.09
N THR A 115 0.64 10.64 16.03
CA THR A 115 1.77 11.57 16.01
C THR A 115 1.42 12.95 16.57
N GLY A 116 0.19 13.42 16.32
CA GLY A 116 -0.27 14.71 16.79
C GLY A 116 -0.52 14.78 18.29
N GLU A 117 -0.86 13.67 18.94
CA GLU A 117 -1.09 13.60 20.38
C GLU A 117 0.24 13.33 21.11
N MET A 118 1.05 12.40 20.56
CA MET A 118 2.28 11.92 21.20
C MET A 118 3.47 12.87 21.09
N PHE A 119 3.48 13.79 20.12
CA PHE A 119 4.64 14.66 19.85
C PHE A 119 4.25 16.14 19.77
N ALA A 120 3.24 16.53 20.54
CA ALA A 120 2.72 17.89 20.55
C ALA A 120 3.78 18.93 20.96
N GLU A 121 4.69 18.58 21.86
CA GLU A 121 5.80 19.40 22.35
C GLU A 121 6.71 19.89 21.21
N TYR A 122 6.96 19.02 20.23
CA TYR A 122 7.84 19.32 19.10
C TYR A 122 7.21 20.27 18.08
N ARG A 123 5.88 20.48 18.08
CA ARG A 123 5.22 21.43 17.17
C ARG A 123 5.61 22.90 17.41
N SER A 124 6.10 23.19 18.61
CA SER A 124 6.58 24.52 19.01
C SER A 124 8.00 24.84 18.51
N GLU A 125 8.78 23.82 18.13
CA GLU A 125 10.20 23.93 17.77
C GLU A 125 10.46 24.13 16.26
N ASP A 126 9.46 24.56 15.49
CA ASP A 126 9.51 24.57 14.01
C ASP A 126 9.82 23.19 13.38
N CYS A 127 9.61 22.10 14.13
CA CYS A 127 9.63 20.74 13.61
C CYS A 127 8.34 20.48 12.83
N ASP A 128 8.49 20.02 11.59
CA ASP A 128 7.36 19.63 10.74
C ASP A 128 7.09 18.14 10.98
N ILE A 129 6.09 17.89 11.80
CA ILE A 129 5.65 16.56 12.19
C ILE A 129 4.22 16.42 11.68
N MET A 130 4.04 15.49 10.75
CA MET A 130 2.76 15.19 10.14
C MET A 130 2.36 13.75 10.42
N PRO A 131 1.06 13.45 10.58
CA PRO A 131 0.56 12.09 10.55
C PRO A 131 0.93 11.43 9.22
N THR A 132 1.45 10.22 9.29
CA THR A 132 1.66 9.34 8.14
C THR A 132 0.54 8.31 8.02
N ILE A 133 -0.37 8.27 9.01
CA ILE A 133 -1.59 7.47 8.98
C ILE A 133 -2.76 8.37 9.37
N ALA A 134 -3.88 8.26 8.67
CA ALA A 134 -5.13 8.93 9.01
C ALA A 134 -6.28 7.94 9.01
N ILE A 135 -7.09 7.93 10.06
CA ILE A 135 -8.18 6.96 10.26
C ILE A 135 -9.52 7.69 10.33
N THR A 136 -10.48 7.28 9.51
CA THR A 136 -11.82 7.86 9.47
C THR A 136 -12.89 6.79 9.25
N LYS A 137 -14.17 7.15 9.35
CA LYS A 137 -15.30 6.28 8.99
C LYS A 137 -16.00 6.82 7.75
N ALA A 138 -16.51 5.91 6.93
CA ALA A 138 -17.25 6.28 5.73
C ALA A 138 -18.32 5.23 5.42
N HIS A 139 -19.30 5.64 4.63
CA HIS A 139 -20.12 4.71 3.85
C HIS A 139 -19.54 4.66 2.45
N ILE A 140 -19.31 3.47 1.92
CA ILE A 140 -18.86 3.26 0.54
C ILE A 140 -19.96 2.59 -0.27
N ASN A 141 -20.11 3.02 -1.51
CA ASN A 141 -21.10 2.49 -2.44
C ASN A 141 -20.38 1.73 -3.56
N ILE A 142 -20.67 0.45 -3.67
CA ILE A 142 -20.08 -0.44 -4.68
C ILE A 142 -21.25 -1.04 -5.45
N PRO A 143 -21.39 -0.78 -6.76
CA PRO A 143 -22.53 -1.23 -7.56
C PRO A 143 -22.82 -2.72 -7.41
N GLU A 144 -21.77 -3.55 -7.44
CA GLU A 144 -21.89 -5.01 -7.37
C GLU A 144 -22.58 -5.47 -6.08
N LEU A 145 -22.38 -4.80 -4.94
CA LEU A 145 -23.02 -5.21 -3.69
C LEU A 145 -24.55 -5.19 -3.79
N LYS A 146 -25.13 -4.35 -4.64
CA LYS A 146 -26.58 -4.34 -4.89
C LYS A 146 -27.00 -5.59 -5.65
N ASP A 147 -26.22 -5.99 -6.66
CA ASP A 147 -26.46 -7.20 -7.42
C ASP A 147 -26.31 -8.44 -6.54
N GLU A 148 -25.32 -8.43 -5.63
CA GLU A 148 -25.10 -9.49 -4.64
C GLU A 148 -26.29 -9.65 -3.67
N ILE A 149 -26.87 -8.54 -3.20
CA ILE A 149 -28.07 -8.55 -2.37
C ILE A 149 -29.26 -9.12 -3.17
N LEU A 150 -29.46 -8.66 -4.42
CA LEU A 150 -30.55 -9.15 -5.28
C LEU A 150 -30.43 -10.64 -5.59
N GLN A 151 -29.21 -11.15 -5.70
CA GLN A 151 -28.93 -12.57 -5.91
C GLN A 151 -28.96 -13.39 -4.61
N GLY A 152 -29.18 -12.75 -3.47
CA GLY A 152 -29.28 -13.40 -2.16
C GLY A 152 -27.94 -13.87 -1.57
N ARG A 153 -26.79 -13.43 -2.14
CA ARG A 153 -25.44 -13.77 -1.64
C ARG A 153 -25.02 -12.89 -0.46
N LEU A 154 -25.54 -11.68 -0.38
CA LEU A 154 -25.37 -10.78 0.76
C LEU A 154 -26.72 -10.45 1.40
N HIS A 155 -26.70 -10.25 2.72
CA HIS A 155 -27.86 -9.90 3.51
C HIS A 155 -27.69 -8.51 4.12
N VAL A 156 -28.74 -7.70 4.09
CA VAL A 156 -28.75 -6.39 4.74
C VAL A 156 -28.96 -6.59 6.24
N ASP A 157 -28.05 -6.07 7.07
CA ASP A 157 -28.16 -6.09 8.54
C ASP A 157 -28.51 -4.72 9.13
N GLY A 158 -28.41 -3.65 8.34
CA GLY A 158 -28.66 -2.28 8.79
C GLY A 158 -27.53 -1.64 9.61
N GLU A 159 -26.47 -2.37 9.93
CA GLU A 159 -25.30 -1.92 10.69
C GLU A 159 -24.06 -1.83 9.81
N ILE A 160 -23.63 -2.95 9.23
CA ILE A 160 -22.48 -3.08 8.32
C ILE A 160 -22.94 -2.79 6.89
N LEU A 161 -23.99 -3.50 6.43
CA LEU A 161 -24.55 -3.33 5.09
C LEU A 161 -25.95 -2.70 5.20
N LYS A 162 -26.10 -1.49 4.69
CA LYS A 162 -27.33 -0.70 4.75
C LYS A 162 -28.31 -1.12 3.65
N ALA A 163 -29.59 -0.79 3.85
CA ALA A 163 -30.66 -1.14 2.91
C ALA A 163 -30.52 -0.50 1.52
N ASP A 164 -29.79 0.61 1.41
CA ASP A 164 -29.48 1.26 0.13
C ASP A 164 -28.25 0.64 -0.60
N GLY A 165 -27.65 -0.41 -0.01
CA GLY A 165 -26.45 -1.07 -0.48
C GLY A 165 -25.14 -0.40 -0.05
N SER A 166 -25.20 0.65 0.78
CA SER A 166 -24.00 1.29 1.30
C SER A 166 -23.34 0.42 2.39
N LEU A 167 -22.01 0.32 2.32
CA LEU A 167 -21.19 -0.44 3.25
C LEU A 167 -20.52 0.51 4.25
N VAL A 168 -20.73 0.27 5.54
CA VAL A 168 -20.05 1.03 6.61
C VAL A 168 -18.67 0.47 6.83
N VAL A 169 -17.66 1.36 6.75
CA VAL A 169 -16.26 0.99 6.92
C VAL A 169 -15.53 1.97 7.82
N THR A 170 -14.59 1.44 8.61
CA THR A 170 -13.47 2.24 9.12
C THR A 170 -12.36 2.15 8.09
N LYS A 171 -11.79 3.28 7.66
CA LYS A 171 -10.72 3.31 6.67
C LYS A 171 -9.48 4.01 7.21
N ALA A 172 -8.31 3.48 6.85
CA ALA A 172 -7.02 4.08 7.16
C ALA A 172 -6.24 4.36 5.87
N ALA A 173 -5.75 5.58 5.70
CA ALA A 173 -4.77 5.92 4.68
C ALA A 173 -3.37 5.88 5.31
N ILE A 174 -2.41 5.25 4.65
CA ILE A 174 -1.05 5.01 5.16
C ILE A 174 -0.03 5.47 4.12
N ASP A 175 0.75 6.48 4.46
CA ASP A 175 1.93 6.89 3.72
C ASP A 175 3.13 5.97 4.07
N PRO A 176 3.97 5.63 3.08
CA PRO A 176 5.11 4.75 3.31
C PRO A 176 6.20 5.44 4.15
N VAL A 177 6.69 4.72 5.17
CA VAL A 177 7.82 5.16 6.01
C VAL A 177 8.77 3.97 6.15
N TRP A 178 9.91 4.04 5.48
CA TRP A 178 10.82 2.91 5.38
C TRP A 178 11.95 3.01 6.40
N TYR A 179 12.07 2.01 7.25
CA TYR A 179 13.23 1.79 8.09
C TYR A 179 14.29 0.99 7.32
N LEU A 180 15.33 1.67 6.85
CA LEU A 180 16.32 1.14 5.91
C LEU A 180 17.08 -0.10 6.44
N PRO A 181 17.52 -0.17 7.71
CA PRO A 181 18.17 -1.37 8.24
C PRO A 181 17.26 -2.60 8.20
N GLY A 182 15.99 -2.44 8.62
CA GLY A 182 15.00 -3.53 8.60
C GLY A 182 14.64 -3.96 7.18
N LEU A 183 14.49 -2.99 6.26
CA LEU A 183 14.25 -3.27 4.85
C LEU A 183 15.42 -4.02 4.21
N ALA A 184 16.66 -3.63 4.48
CA ALA A 184 17.87 -4.29 3.97
C ALA A 184 17.95 -5.75 4.45
N LYS A 185 17.72 -5.98 5.75
CA LYS A 185 17.64 -7.31 6.34
C LYS A 185 16.56 -8.17 5.67
N ARG A 186 15.37 -7.60 5.43
CA ARG A 186 14.25 -8.32 4.78
C ARG A 186 14.55 -8.67 3.32
N LEU A 187 15.28 -7.82 2.62
CA LEU A 187 15.73 -8.07 1.25
C LEU A 187 17.00 -8.93 1.19
N ASN A 188 17.57 -9.33 2.34
CA ASN A 188 18.81 -10.07 2.45
C ASN A 188 19.97 -9.41 1.69
N VAL A 189 20.12 -8.10 1.88
CA VAL A 189 21.21 -7.27 1.33
C VAL A 189 21.82 -6.38 2.41
N GLU A 190 23.03 -5.91 2.17
CA GLU A 190 23.65 -4.90 3.02
C GLU A 190 22.92 -3.55 2.89
N GLU A 191 22.73 -2.83 4.01
CA GLU A 191 22.02 -1.53 4.02
C GLU A 191 22.70 -0.52 3.10
N TRP A 192 24.03 -0.52 3.04
CA TRP A 192 24.78 0.36 2.15
C TRP A 192 24.48 0.10 0.68
N ASP A 193 24.40 -1.18 0.28
CA ASP A 193 24.06 -1.53 -1.10
C ASP A 193 22.62 -1.18 -1.43
N LEU A 194 21.67 -1.42 -0.52
CA LEU A 194 20.28 -0.97 -0.67
C LEU A 194 20.23 0.54 -0.92
N ARG A 195 20.87 1.34 -0.06
CA ARG A 195 20.92 2.82 -0.18
C ARG A 195 21.53 3.26 -1.51
N ARG A 196 22.67 2.68 -1.89
CA ARG A 196 23.36 3.00 -3.14
C ARG A 196 22.50 2.70 -4.35
N VAL A 197 21.86 1.53 -4.39
CA VAL A 197 20.96 1.13 -5.48
C VAL A 197 19.75 2.04 -5.55
N LEU A 198 19.10 2.34 -4.41
CA LEU A 198 18.00 3.31 -4.36
C LEU A 198 18.42 4.67 -4.92
N PHE A 199 19.59 5.19 -4.52
CA PHE A 199 20.11 6.46 -5.03
C PHE A 199 20.36 6.42 -6.54
N GLN A 200 21.03 5.39 -7.04
CA GLN A 200 21.37 5.26 -8.47
C GLN A 200 20.14 5.05 -9.34
N GLN A 201 19.22 4.17 -8.94
CA GLN A 201 18.03 3.82 -9.72
C GLN A 201 16.92 4.88 -9.65
N THR A 202 16.96 5.79 -8.67
CA THR A 202 16.09 6.98 -8.63
C THR A 202 16.70 8.19 -9.34
N GLY A 203 17.74 8.00 -10.17
CA GLY A 203 18.36 9.11 -10.89
C GLY A 203 19.03 10.13 -9.97
N SER A 204 19.57 9.67 -8.83
CA SER A 204 20.26 10.48 -7.83
C SER A 204 19.38 11.49 -7.08
N MET A 205 18.06 11.26 -7.01
CA MET A 205 17.10 12.18 -6.38
C MET A 205 17.38 12.47 -4.89
N PHE A 206 17.84 11.47 -4.13
CA PHE A 206 17.99 11.56 -2.66
C PHE A 206 19.45 11.38 -2.23
N SER A 207 20.24 12.45 -2.30
CA SER A 207 21.67 12.43 -1.94
C SER A 207 21.95 11.90 -0.53
N GLU A 208 21.03 12.12 0.40
CA GLU A 208 21.14 11.72 1.80
C GLU A 208 21.21 10.20 1.99
N LEU A 209 20.71 9.41 1.02
CA LEU A 209 20.90 7.95 1.02
C LEU A 209 22.39 7.58 1.10
N VAL A 210 23.27 8.37 0.49
CA VAL A 210 24.72 8.12 0.45
C VAL A 210 25.53 9.09 1.32
N THR A 211 25.04 10.30 1.60
CA THR A 211 25.79 11.32 2.35
C THR A 211 25.43 11.43 3.84
N ARG A 212 24.33 10.81 4.28
CA ARG A 212 23.82 10.87 5.67
C ARG A 212 23.57 9.46 6.22
N PRO A 213 24.63 8.72 6.57
CA PRO A 213 24.50 7.39 7.15
C PRO A 213 23.81 7.40 8.53
N ASP A 214 23.74 8.56 9.17
CA ASP A 214 23.03 8.78 10.44
C ASP A 214 21.49 8.79 10.30
N LEU A 215 20.96 8.93 9.08
CA LEU A 215 19.52 8.90 8.83
C LEU A 215 19.08 7.50 8.40
N HIS A 216 18.35 6.76 9.24
CA HIS A 216 17.90 5.39 8.96
C HIS A 216 16.48 5.28 8.42
N VAL A 217 15.72 6.37 8.39
CA VAL A 217 14.32 6.38 7.91
C VAL A 217 14.23 7.15 6.60
N PHE A 218 13.54 6.55 5.63
CA PHE A 218 13.28 7.11 4.30
C PHE A 218 11.77 7.26 4.06
N LEU A 219 11.35 8.41 3.56
CA LEU A 219 9.99 8.69 3.12
C LEU A 219 9.95 8.63 1.58
N PRO A 220 9.77 7.44 0.98
CA PRO A 220 9.78 7.28 -0.46
C PRO A 220 8.55 7.95 -1.10
N PRO A 221 8.71 8.63 -2.25
CA PRO A 221 7.60 9.29 -2.93
C PRO A 221 6.79 8.31 -3.79
N ILE A 222 6.37 7.19 -3.21
CA ILE A 222 5.57 6.15 -3.88
C ILE A 222 4.12 6.17 -3.42
N GLY A 223 3.26 5.41 -4.10
CA GLY A 223 1.88 5.25 -3.71
C GLY A 223 1.74 4.61 -2.32
N GLY A 224 0.85 5.17 -1.51
CA GLY A 224 0.52 4.64 -0.18
C GLY A 224 -0.37 3.40 -0.19
N THR A 225 -0.82 3.01 0.99
CA THR A 225 -1.76 1.90 1.19
C THR A 225 -3.04 2.43 1.81
N THR A 226 -4.19 1.89 1.40
CA THR A 226 -5.47 2.16 2.06
C THR A 226 -6.04 0.88 2.65
N VAL A 227 -6.47 0.93 3.90
CA VAL A 227 -7.12 -0.19 4.60
C VAL A 227 -8.59 0.12 4.73
N TYR A 228 -9.45 -0.86 4.47
CA TYR A 228 -10.87 -0.83 4.77
C TYR A 228 -11.17 -1.96 5.76
N ILE A 229 -11.64 -1.60 6.94
CA ILE A 229 -12.06 -2.48 8.02
C ILE A 229 -13.59 -2.51 8.02
N ILE A 230 -14.14 -3.72 7.88
CA ILE A 230 -15.56 -4.01 7.83
C ILE A 230 -15.91 -4.74 9.13
N GLY A 231 -16.95 -4.27 9.83
CA GLY A 231 -17.29 -4.75 11.17
C GLY A 231 -16.52 -4.04 12.27
N ASP A 232 -16.33 -4.76 13.38
CA ASP A 232 -15.71 -4.25 14.60
C ASP A 232 -14.17 -4.42 14.57
N PRO A 233 -13.38 -3.32 14.62
CA PRO A 233 -11.92 -3.40 14.65
C PRO A 233 -11.34 -4.23 15.81
N GLU A 234 -12.03 -4.33 16.95
CA GLU A 234 -11.55 -5.15 18.08
C GLU A 234 -11.51 -6.64 17.73
N ALA A 235 -12.38 -7.09 16.81
CA ALA A 235 -12.43 -8.46 16.34
C ALA A 235 -11.16 -8.91 15.63
N ILE A 236 -10.38 -7.97 15.08
CA ILE A 236 -9.15 -8.26 14.31
C ILE A 236 -8.12 -9.02 15.15
N THR A 237 -8.06 -8.72 16.45
CA THR A 237 -7.07 -9.30 17.38
C THR A 237 -7.63 -10.38 18.30
N ASP A 238 -8.93 -10.66 18.23
CA ASP A 238 -9.56 -11.70 19.02
C ASP A 238 -9.51 -13.05 18.28
N PRO A 239 -8.69 -14.03 18.74
CA PRO A 239 -8.55 -15.32 18.06
C PRO A 239 -9.84 -16.17 18.07
N LYS A 240 -10.88 -15.76 18.80
CA LYS A 240 -12.19 -16.44 18.82
C LYS A 240 -13.16 -15.89 17.77
N ARG A 241 -12.86 -14.74 17.17
CA ARG A 241 -13.72 -14.07 16.19
C ARG A 241 -13.10 -14.26 14.81
N PRO A 242 -13.88 -14.62 13.78
CA PRO A 242 -13.31 -14.96 12.48
C PRO A 242 -12.76 -13.71 11.78
N LEU A 243 -11.62 -13.86 11.10
CA LEU A 243 -11.00 -12.80 10.32
C LEU A 243 -10.89 -13.17 8.84
N ALA A 244 -11.47 -12.34 7.97
CA ALA A 244 -11.29 -12.40 6.53
C ALA A 244 -10.37 -11.27 6.05
N VAL A 245 -9.41 -11.61 5.18
CA VAL A 245 -8.44 -10.65 4.66
C VAL A 245 -8.29 -10.77 3.16
N ARG A 246 -8.28 -9.62 2.48
CA ARG A 246 -7.88 -9.48 1.08
C ARG A 246 -6.80 -8.41 0.96
N VAL A 247 -5.60 -8.82 0.59
CA VAL A 247 -4.55 -7.89 0.14
C VAL A 247 -4.64 -7.74 -1.38
N HIS A 248 -4.94 -6.54 -1.85
CA HIS A 248 -5.18 -6.21 -3.25
C HIS A 248 -4.08 -5.27 -3.76
N ASP A 249 -3.53 -5.57 -4.92
CA ASP A 249 -2.63 -4.64 -5.63
C ASP A 249 -3.44 -3.91 -6.68
N GLU A 250 -3.28 -2.59 -6.74
CA GLU A 250 -3.97 -1.68 -7.66
C GLU A 250 -3.95 -2.17 -9.11
N CYS A 251 -5.11 -2.09 -9.75
CA CYS A 251 -5.29 -2.31 -11.17
C CYS A 251 -6.33 -1.32 -11.69
N ASN A 252 -5.95 -0.07 -11.94
CA ASN A 252 -6.80 1.05 -12.33
C ASN A 252 -7.81 0.67 -13.43
N GLY A 253 -7.33 0.05 -14.53
CA GLY A 253 -8.19 -0.36 -15.65
C GLY A 253 -9.30 -1.35 -15.27
N SER A 254 -9.08 -2.26 -14.32
CA SER A 254 -10.12 -3.20 -13.87
C SER A 254 -10.90 -2.62 -12.71
N ASP A 255 -10.21 -2.15 -11.68
CA ASP A 255 -10.78 -1.67 -10.42
C ASP A 255 -11.67 -0.45 -10.62
N VAL A 256 -11.36 0.46 -11.55
CA VAL A 256 -12.14 1.68 -11.78
C VAL A 256 -13.07 1.52 -12.99
N PHE A 257 -12.56 0.96 -14.09
CA PHE A 257 -13.26 0.95 -15.39
C PHE A 257 -13.82 -0.42 -15.80
N GLY A 258 -13.69 -1.46 -14.98
CA GLY A 258 -14.31 -2.76 -15.23
C GLY A 258 -13.72 -3.52 -16.42
N SER A 259 -12.42 -3.33 -16.72
CA SER A 259 -11.74 -4.14 -17.75
C SER A 259 -11.87 -5.64 -17.47
N ASP A 260 -12.26 -6.38 -18.50
CA ASP A 260 -12.51 -7.82 -18.53
C ASP A 260 -11.28 -8.66 -18.92
N ILE A 261 -10.13 -8.01 -19.15
CA ILE A 261 -8.86 -8.67 -19.54
C ILE A 261 -8.17 -9.33 -18.32
N CYS A 262 -8.57 -8.94 -17.10
CA CYS A 262 -8.00 -9.47 -15.87
C CYS A 262 -9.06 -9.68 -14.78
N THR A 263 -8.67 -10.42 -13.76
CA THR A 263 -9.51 -10.83 -12.63
C THR A 263 -9.47 -9.87 -11.44
N CYS A 264 -8.80 -8.71 -11.55
CA CYS A 264 -8.56 -7.81 -10.43
C CYS A 264 -9.84 -7.33 -9.74
N ARG A 265 -10.76 -6.67 -10.47
CA ARG A 265 -12.02 -6.19 -9.90
C ARG A 265 -12.95 -7.32 -9.43
N PRO A 266 -13.23 -8.37 -10.23
CA PRO A 266 -14.03 -9.49 -9.75
C PRO A 266 -13.52 -10.09 -8.45
N TYR A 267 -12.19 -10.22 -8.31
CA TYR A 267 -11.60 -10.78 -7.10
C TYR A 267 -11.59 -9.80 -5.92
N LEU A 268 -11.50 -8.49 -6.18
CA LEU A 268 -11.66 -7.44 -5.16
C LEU A 268 -13.09 -7.47 -4.60
N VAL A 269 -14.10 -7.49 -5.47
CA VAL A 269 -15.52 -7.55 -5.09
C VAL A 269 -15.82 -8.81 -4.30
N HIS A 270 -15.33 -9.97 -4.74
CA HIS A 270 -15.47 -11.21 -3.98
C HIS A 270 -14.76 -11.16 -2.61
N GLY A 271 -13.59 -10.52 -2.53
CA GLY A 271 -12.93 -10.27 -1.25
C GLY A 271 -13.77 -9.42 -0.30
N ILE A 272 -14.44 -8.40 -0.82
CA ILE A 272 -15.36 -7.55 -0.05
C ILE A 272 -16.57 -8.35 0.42
N GLU A 273 -17.17 -9.18 -0.44
CA GLU A 273 -18.28 -10.07 -0.11
C GLU A 273 -17.94 -10.98 1.09
N VAL A 274 -16.81 -11.71 1.00
CA VAL A 274 -16.34 -12.61 2.08
C VAL A 274 -16.06 -11.83 3.37
N CYS A 275 -15.51 -10.61 3.25
CA CYS A 275 -15.26 -9.73 4.39
C CYS A 275 -16.56 -9.27 5.07
N ILE A 276 -17.60 -8.93 4.30
CA ILE A 276 -18.92 -8.56 4.83
C ILE A 276 -19.53 -9.74 5.56
N GLN A 277 -19.60 -10.91 4.92
CA GLN A 277 -20.17 -12.12 5.54
C GLN A 277 -19.46 -12.47 6.85
N THR A 278 -18.13 -12.42 6.85
CA THR A 278 -17.32 -12.71 8.06
C THR A 278 -17.57 -11.70 9.18
N ALA A 279 -17.72 -10.42 8.84
CA ALA A 279 -18.06 -9.39 9.82
C ALA A 279 -19.49 -9.57 10.38
N GLN A 280 -20.45 -9.99 9.55
CA GLN A 280 -21.82 -10.31 9.95
C GLN A 280 -21.92 -11.53 10.87
N GLU A 281 -21.00 -12.48 10.75
CA GLU A 281 -20.82 -13.61 11.67
C GLU A 281 -20.26 -13.18 13.04
N GLY A 282 -20.06 -11.87 13.27
CA GLY A 282 -19.47 -11.31 14.49
C GLY A 282 -17.96 -11.16 14.42
N GLY A 283 -17.32 -11.41 13.28
CA GLY A 283 -15.90 -11.23 13.03
C GLY A 283 -15.51 -9.84 12.53
N ALA A 284 -14.43 -9.79 11.74
CA ALA A 284 -14.03 -8.62 10.96
C ALA A 284 -13.58 -9.02 9.54
N GLY A 285 -13.71 -8.05 8.63
CA GLY A 285 -13.17 -8.13 7.28
C GLY A 285 -12.16 -7.02 7.04
N ILE A 286 -11.04 -7.32 6.38
CA ILE A 286 -10.00 -6.35 6.04
C ILE A 286 -9.71 -6.40 4.54
N ILE A 287 -9.83 -5.25 3.87
CA ILE A 287 -9.30 -5.03 2.53
C ILE A 287 -8.09 -4.11 2.63
N ILE A 288 -6.92 -4.59 2.21
CA ILE A 288 -5.70 -3.78 2.11
C ILE A 288 -5.45 -3.50 0.63
N TYR A 289 -5.58 -2.23 0.23
CA TYR A 289 -5.40 -1.78 -1.14
C TYR A 289 -4.03 -1.10 -1.31
N CYS A 290 -3.09 -1.82 -1.91
CA CYS A 290 -1.73 -1.36 -2.17
C CYS A 290 -1.63 -0.69 -3.55
N ARG A 291 -1.17 0.56 -3.62
CA ARG A 291 -1.01 1.30 -4.87
C ARG A 291 0.25 0.87 -5.65
N LYS A 292 0.21 -0.35 -6.16
CA LYS A 292 1.30 -1.05 -6.87
C LYS A 292 0.85 -1.51 -8.26
N GLU A 293 0.44 -0.56 -9.09
CA GLU A 293 -0.05 -0.81 -10.45
C GLU A 293 0.92 -1.64 -11.30
N GLY A 294 0.36 -2.57 -12.09
CA GLY A 294 1.11 -3.32 -13.11
C GLY A 294 2.24 -4.16 -12.53
N ARG A 295 2.08 -4.74 -11.33
CA ARG A 295 3.15 -5.47 -10.62
C ARG A 295 4.35 -4.58 -10.29
N ALA A 296 4.08 -3.33 -9.92
CA ALA A 296 5.06 -2.28 -9.71
C ALA A 296 5.88 -1.89 -10.96
N LEU A 297 5.43 -2.26 -12.17
CA LEU A 297 6.00 -1.83 -13.45
C LEU A 297 5.36 -0.55 -14.00
N GLY A 298 4.22 -0.14 -13.44
CA GLY A 298 3.44 0.99 -13.91
C GLY A 298 2.52 0.68 -15.10
N GLU A 299 1.59 1.60 -15.35
CA GLU A 299 0.50 1.42 -16.32
C GLU A 299 0.98 1.39 -17.79
N VAL A 300 1.98 2.21 -18.13
CA VAL A 300 2.55 2.26 -19.50
C VAL A 300 3.13 0.89 -19.88
N THR A 301 3.99 0.33 -19.01
CA THR A 301 4.61 -0.99 -19.23
C THR A 301 3.56 -2.08 -19.35
N LYS A 302 2.53 -2.06 -18.49
CA LYS A 302 1.39 -2.98 -18.55
C LYS A 302 0.71 -2.94 -19.92
N PHE A 303 0.45 -1.75 -20.47
CA PHE A 303 -0.19 -1.62 -21.78
C PHE A 303 0.70 -2.08 -22.92
N LEU A 304 2.02 -1.83 -22.83
CA LEU A 304 3.00 -2.39 -23.78
C LEU A 304 2.99 -3.91 -23.75
N VAL A 305 2.92 -4.54 -22.57
CA VAL A 305 2.78 -6.00 -22.41
C VAL A 305 1.47 -6.50 -23.02
N TYR A 306 0.35 -5.83 -22.81
CA TYR A 306 -0.93 -6.20 -23.43
C TYR A 306 -0.85 -6.15 -24.96
N ASN A 307 -0.26 -5.08 -25.51
CA ASN A 307 -0.05 -4.96 -26.94
C ASN A 307 0.86 -6.08 -27.49
N ALA A 308 1.96 -6.39 -26.79
CA ALA A 308 2.88 -7.46 -27.17
C ALA A 308 2.21 -8.84 -27.13
N ARG A 309 1.41 -9.12 -26.08
CA ARG A 309 0.62 -10.35 -25.94
C ARG A 309 -0.40 -10.54 -27.05
N LYS A 310 -1.09 -9.47 -27.46
CA LYS A 310 -2.11 -9.55 -28.52
C LYS A 310 -1.50 -9.64 -29.92
N ARG A 311 -0.33 -9.03 -30.17
CA ARG A 311 0.33 -8.97 -31.49
C ARG A 311 1.28 -10.13 -31.80
N GLN A 312 1.56 -11.00 -30.83
CA GLN A 312 2.38 -12.17 -31.08
C GLN A 312 1.70 -13.16 -32.04
N GLU A 313 2.50 -13.98 -32.71
CA GLU A 313 1.99 -15.10 -33.48
C GLU A 313 1.15 -16.04 -32.61
N GLY A 314 -0.03 -16.42 -33.10
CA GLY A 314 -0.98 -17.23 -32.33
C GLY A 314 -1.88 -16.44 -31.35
N GLY A 315 -1.70 -15.12 -31.23
CA GLY A 315 -2.52 -14.24 -30.42
C GLY A 315 -2.19 -14.29 -28.92
N ASP A 316 -3.12 -13.79 -28.10
CA ASP A 316 -2.96 -13.76 -26.65
C ASP A 316 -3.26 -15.14 -26.05
N ARG A 317 -2.19 -15.84 -25.63
CA ARG A 317 -2.21 -17.22 -25.15
C ARG A 317 -1.66 -17.33 -23.72
N ALA A 318 -2.17 -18.28 -22.94
CA ALA A 318 -1.81 -18.42 -21.53
C ALA A 318 -0.34 -18.86 -21.35
N ASP A 319 0.18 -19.75 -22.19
CA ASP A 319 1.55 -20.26 -22.12
C ASP A 319 2.61 -19.16 -22.33
N ALA A 320 2.32 -18.17 -23.17
CA ALA A 320 3.23 -17.07 -23.47
C ALA A 320 3.06 -15.85 -22.53
N TYR A 321 2.14 -15.91 -21.56
CA TYR A 321 1.75 -14.76 -20.75
C TYR A 321 2.94 -14.09 -20.03
N PHE A 322 3.69 -14.90 -19.25
CA PHE A 322 4.79 -14.39 -18.45
C PHE A 322 6.03 -14.07 -19.29
N LEU A 323 6.29 -14.88 -20.33
CA LEU A 323 7.34 -14.62 -21.29
C LEU A 323 7.21 -13.23 -21.91
N ARG A 324 6.00 -12.83 -22.32
CA ARG A 324 5.78 -11.49 -22.88
C ARG A 324 5.97 -10.36 -21.87
N THR A 325 5.66 -10.62 -20.61
CA THR A 325 5.96 -9.66 -19.55
C THR A 325 7.47 -9.48 -19.41
N GLU A 326 8.22 -10.58 -19.33
CA GLU A 326 9.67 -10.59 -19.20
C GLU A 326 10.38 -9.95 -20.42
N CYS A 327 9.91 -10.22 -21.65
CA CYS A 327 10.46 -9.59 -22.85
C CYS A 327 10.36 -8.06 -22.84
N VAL A 328 9.31 -7.49 -22.23
CA VAL A 328 9.08 -6.04 -22.22
C VAL A 328 9.68 -5.39 -20.97
N ALA A 329 9.52 -6.02 -19.82
CA ALA A 329 9.89 -5.46 -18.51
C ALA A 329 11.25 -5.95 -17.98
N GLY A 330 11.85 -6.96 -18.60
CA GLY A 330 13.08 -7.62 -18.13
C GLY A 330 12.87 -8.58 -16.96
N VAL A 331 11.69 -8.57 -16.33
CA VAL A 331 11.29 -9.45 -15.22
C VAL A 331 9.79 -9.70 -15.25
N GLN A 332 9.34 -10.78 -14.61
CA GLN A 332 7.92 -11.15 -14.58
C GLN A 332 7.12 -10.42 -13.48
N ASP A 333 7.79 -10.00 -12.41
CA ASP A 333 7.20 -9.32 -11.26
C ASP A 333 8.26 -8.48 -10.52
N MET A 334 7.93 -7.24 -10.16
CA MET A 334 8.79 -6.34 -9.36
C MET A 334 8.19 -6.01 -8.00
N ARG A 335 7.09 -6.66 -7.61
CA ARG A 335 6.43 -6.36 -6.34
C ARG A 335 7.24 -6.92 -5.18
N PHE A 336 7.55 -6.04 -4.23
CA PHE A 336 7.98 -6.41 -2.89
C PHE A 336 6.75 -6.73 -2.05
N GLN A 337 6.38 -8.01 -2.04
CA GLN A 337 5.23 -8.54 -1.32
C GLN A 337 5.52 -8.68 0.17
N GLU A 338 6.79 -8.82 0.54
CA GLU A 338 7.28 -8.94 1.91
C GLU A 338 6.91 -7.71 2.78
N LEU A 339 6.65 -6.55 2.16
CA LEU A 339 6.22 -5.34 2.85
C LEU A 339 4.70 -5.29 3.12
N MET A 340 3.89 -6.15 2.48
CA MET A 340 2.43 -6.13 2.69
C MET A 340 2.04 -6.57 4.11
N SER A 341 2.88 -7.38 4.75
CA SER A 341 2.64 -7.92 6.08
C SER A 341 2.68 -6.84 7.17
N ASP A 342 3.37 -5.73 6.93
CA ASP A 342 3.54 -4.64 7.90
C ASP A 342 2.21 -4.00 8.31
N VAL A 343 1.28 -3.86 7.36
CA VAL A 343 -0.07 -3.34 7.67
C VAL A 343 -0.87 -4.35 8.49
N LEU A 344 -0.71 -5.65 8.23
CA LEU A 344 -1.35 -6.69 9.03
C LEU A 344 -0.80 -6.70 10.46
N HIS A 345 0.52 -6.60 10.61
CA HIS A 345 1.17 -6.44 11.91
C HIS A 345 0.77 -5.14 12.60
N TRP A 346 0.62 -4.04 11.86
CA TRP A 346 0.13 -2.77 12.41
C TRP A 346 -1.29 -2.90 12.96
N LEU A 347 -2.16 -3.70 12.32
CA LEU A 347 -3.50 -4.04 12.81
C LEU A 347 -3.51 -5.10 13.93
N GLY A 348 -2.33 -5.62 14.34
CA GLY A 348 -2.22 -6.65 15.37
C GLY A 348 -2.58 -8.07 14.91
N VAL A 349 -2.69 -8.32 13.60
CA VAL A 349 -3.07 -9.62 13.05
C VAL A 349 -2.00 -10.67 13.35
N THR A 350 -2.41 -11.78 13.95
CA THR A 350 -1.58 -12.98 14.17
C THR A 350 -2.12 -14.22 13.46
N ARG A 351 -3.41 -14.21 13.10
CA ARG A 351 -4.12 -15.31 12.43
C ARG A 351 -5.16 -14.76 11.46
N ILE A 352 -5.30 -15.39 10.30
CA ILE A 352 -6.30 -15.11 9.28
C ILE A 352 -7.08 -16.40 9.00
N ASP A 353 -8.38 -16.40 9.28
CA ASP A 353 -9.22 -17.57 9.02
C ASP A 353 -9.51 -17.74 7.52
N ARG A 354 -9.79 -16.63 6.82
CA ARG A 354 -10.14 -16.62 5.39
C ARG A 354 -9.25 -15.63 4.62
N LEU A 355 -8.15 -16.11 4.05
CA LEU A 355 -7.30 -15.32 3.16
C LEU A 355 -7.83 -15.40 1.72
N VAL A 356 -8.43 -14.33 1.22
CA VAL A 356 -8.99 -14.30 -0.13
C VAL A 356 -7.88 -14.05 -1.16
N SER A 357 -7.10 -15.08 -1.47
CA SER A 357 -5.96 -14.99 -2.40
C SER A 357 -5.51 -16.34 -2.98
N MET A 358 -5.36 -16.37 -4.31
CA MET A 358 -4.69 -17.46 -5.05
C MET A 358 -3.18 -17.26 -5.18
N SER A 359 -2.64 -16.09 -4.79
CA SER A 359 -1.21 -15.79 -4.97
C SER A 359 -0.36 -16.44 -3.87
N ASN A 360 0.56 -17.33 -4.26
CA ASN A 360 1.53 -17.91 -3.32
C ASN A 360 2.47 -16.84 -2.78
N MET A 361 2.95 -15.90 -3.62
CA MET A 361 3.76 -14.78 -3.15
C MET A 361 3.12 -14.00 -1.99
N LYS A 362 1.79 -13.81 -2.01
CA LYS A 362 1.07 -13.17 -0.89
C LYS A 362 0.98 -14.08 0.32
N TYR A 363 0.60 -15.34 0.10
CA TYR A 363 0.49 -16.33 1.17
C TYR A 363 1.84 -16.54 1.88
N ASP A 364 2.92 -16.76 1.13
CA ASP A 364 4.27 -16.99 1.63
C ASP A 364 4.78 -15.75 2.38
N ALA A 365 4.58 -14.54 1.85
CA ALA A 365 4.97 -13.32 2.55
C ALA A 365 4.23 -13.13 3.89
N ILE A 366 2.94 -13.45 3.95
CA ILE A 366 2.13 -13.37 5.18
C ILE A 366 2.57 -14.43 6.20
N THR A 367 2.71 -15.68 5.76
CA THR A 367 3.06 -16.81 6.65
C THR A 367 4.51 -16.73 7.12
N ASN A 368 5.45 -16.34 6.26
CA ASN A 368 6.85 -16.09 6.64
C ASN A 368 6.99 -14.90 7.61
N ALA A 369 6.04 -13.96 7.61
CA ALA A 369 5.97 -12.90 8.61
C ALA A 369 5.41 -13.39 9.96
N GLY A 370 5.06 -14.68 10.08
CA GLY A 370 4.59 -15.31 11.31
C GLY A 370 3.09 -15.14 11.55
N ILE A 371 2.30 -14.88 10.50
CA ILE A 371 0.83 -14.83 10.57
C ILE A 371 0.27 -16.18 10.12
N GLU A 372 -0.52 -16.82 10.97
CA GLU A 372 -1.19 -18.07 10.62
C GLU A 372 -2.27 -17.82 9.56
N VAL A 373 -2.36 -18.68 8.55
CA VAL A 373 -3.44 -18.65 7.55
C VAL A 373 -4.16 -20.00 7.58
N VAL A 374 -5.43 -20.01 7.98
CA VAL A 374 -6.21 -21.25 8.13
C VAL A 374 -6.71 -21.75 6.77
N GLN A 375 -7.28 -20.86 5.97
CA GLN A 375 -7.82 -21.19 4.65
C GLN A 375 -7.53 -20.10 3.62
N ARG A 376 -7.28 -20.53 2.37
CA ARG A 376 -7.22 -19.65 1.20
C ARG A 376 -8.53 -19.76 0.41
N ILE A 377 -9.11 -18.62 0.05
CA ILE A 377 -10.36 -18.54 -0.73
C ILE A 377 -10.02 -18.11 -2.17
N PRO A 378 -10.13 -19.02 -3.17
CA PRO A 378 -9.92 -18.67 -4.58
C PRO A 378 -11.08 -17.86 -5.14
N ILE A 379 -10.88 -17.25 -6.31
CA ILE A 379 -12.01 -16.63 -7.03
C ILE A 379 -12.94 -17.73 -7.58
N PRO A 380 -14.27 -17.63 -7.41
CA PRO A 380 -15.22 -18.55 -8.01
C PRO A 380 -15.13 -18.56 -9.54
N PRO A 381 -15.21 -19.73 -10.22
CA PRO A 381 -15.12 -19.80 -11.68
C PRO A 381 -16.13 -18.93 -12.42
N GLY A 382 -17.35 -18.79 -11.88
CA GLY A 382 -18.41 -17.96 -12.46
C GLY A 382 -18.15 -16.46 -12.42
N LEU A 383 -17.16 -16.00 -11.63
CA LEU A 383 -16.75 -14.59 -11.56
C LEU A 383 -15.55 -14.27 -12.45
N ILE A 384 -15.00 -15.26 -13.17
CA ILE A 384 -13.84 -15.05 -14.06
C ILE A 384 -14.35 -14.60 -15.44
N PRO A 385 -14.04 -13.38 -15.89
CA PRO A 385 -14.39 -12.95 -17.25
C PRO A 385 -13.75 -13.84 -18.32
N ALA A 386 -14.41 -14.00 -19.46
CA ALA A 386 -13.95 -14.88 -20.53
C ALA A 386 -12.52 -14.54 -21.03
N ASP A 387 -12.20 -13.25 -21.24
CA ASP A 387 -10.87 -12.83 -21.71
C ASP A 387 -9.80 -12.96 -20.61
N ALA A 388 -10.21 -12.93 -19.34
CA ALA A 388 -9.33 -13.13 -18.19
C ALA A 388 -8.96 -14.60 -17.95
N GLN A 389 -9.54 -15.56 -18.68
CA GLN A 389 -9.15 -16.97 -18.62
C GLN A 389 -7.67 -17.15 -19.00
N VAL A 390 -7.17 -16.36 -19.95
CA VAL A 390 -5.75 -16.34 -20.32
C VAL A 390 -4.86 -16.02 -19.12
N GLU A 391 -5.25 -15.01 -18.34
CA GLU A 391 -4.51 -14.62 -17.14
C GLU A 391 -4.58 -15.68 -16.05
N ILE A 392 -5.78 -16.19 -15.74
CA ILE A 392 -5.97 -17.07 -14.59
C ILE A 392 -5.30 -18.43 -14.82
N GLU A 393 -5.39 -18.99 -16.02
CA GLU A 393 -4.78 -20.28 -16.34
C GLU A 393 -3.25 -20.15 -16.40
N ALA A 394 -2.72 -19.05 -16.94
CA ALA A 394 -1.29 -18.76 -16.87
C ALA A 394 -0.80 -18.69 -15.41
N LYS A 395 -1.53 -18.00 -14.53
CA LYS A 395 -1.18 -17.89 -13.11
C LYS A 395 -1.21 -19.23 -12.40
N LYS A 396 -2.21 -20.08 -12.66
CA LYS A 396 -2.28 -21.44 -12.11
C LYS A 396 -1.07 -22.26 -12.56
N ALA A 397 -0.73 -22.19 -13.85
CA ALA A 397 0.46 -22.84 -14.40
C ALA A 397 1.76 -22.33 -13.77
N SER A 398 1.85 -21.05 -13.41
CA SER A 398 2.98 -20.50 -12.66
C SER A 398 2.92 -20.75 -11.15
N GLY A 399 2.05 -21.66 -10.69
CA GLY A 399 1.99 -22.13 -9.32
C GLY A 399 0.97 -21.44 -8.41
N TYR A 400 0.07 -20.58 -8.92
CA TYR A 400 -1.00 -20.02 -8.07
C TYR A 400 -1.92 -21.12 -7.53
N TYR A 401 -2.37 -20.95 -6.29
CA TYR A 401 -3.29 -21.87 -5.64
C TYR A 401 -4.61 -21.97 -6.39
N SER A 402 -5.08 -23.20 -6.58
CA SER A 402 -6.31 -23.53 -7.30
C SER A 402 -6.85 -24.85 -6.76
N ASP A 403 -8.15 -24.90 -6.49
CA ASP A 403 -8.81 -26.16 -6.11
C ASP A 403 -8.94 -27.12 -7.32
N ASN A 404 -8.93 -26.58 -8.55
CA ASN A 404 -9.26 -27.30 -9.79
C ASN A 404 -8.03 -27.79 -10.57
N GLY A 405 -6.87 -27.93 -9.93
CA GLY A 405 -5.64 -28.37 -10.59
C GLY A 405 -5.10 -27.36 -11.63
N VAL A 406 -4.12 -27.82 -12.41
CA VAL A 406 -3.39 -27.03 -13.42
C VAL A 406 -3.55 -27.72 -14.79
N LEU A 407 -3.83 -26.94 -15.83
CA LEU A 407 -3.94 -27.46 -17.21
C LEU A 407 -2.59 -27.96 -17.75
N SER A 408 -2.64 -28.87 -18.73
CA SER A 408 -1.44 -29.30 -19.45
C SER A 408 -0.92 -28.17 -20.36
N GLU A 409 0.37 -28.21 -20.73
CA GLU A 409 0.95 -27.20 -21.64
C GLU A 409 0.17 -27.09 -22.96
N GLY A 410 -0.23 -28.22 -23.56
CA GLY A 410 -1.01 -28.25 -24.80
C GLY A 410 -2.39 -27.62 -24.65
N ASP A 411 -3.03 -27.76 -23.48
CA ASP A 411 -4.33 -27.14 -23.19
C ASP A 411 -4.20 -25.63 -22.93
N LEU A 412 -3.09 -25.18 -22.33
CA LEU A 412 -2.80 -23.76 -22.12
C LEU A 412 -2.68 -23.00 -23.45
N GLU A 413 -2.14 -23.63 -24.50
CA GLU A 413 -2.05 -23.03 -25.84
C GLU A 413 -3.42 -22.75 -26.46
N GLN A 414 -4.44 -23.52 -26.06
CA GLN A 414 -5.81 -23.38 -26.56
C GLN A 414 -6.58 -22.29 -25.81
N VAL A 415 -6.13 -21.87 -24.63
CA VAL A 415 -6.72 -20.76 -23.88
C VAL A 415 -6.31 -19.45 -24.56
N LYS A 416 -7.21 -18.91 -25.37
CA LYS A 416 -6.98 -17.71 -26.18
C LYS A 416 -7.88 -16.57 -25.77
N GLY A 417 -7.29 -15.37 -25.71
CA GLY A 417 -8.02 -14.14 -25.53
C GLY A 417 -8.68 -13.68 -26.83
N ARG A 418 -9.53 -12.66 -26.74
CA ARG A 418 -10.18 -12.04 -27.90
C ARG A 418 -9.15 -11.48 -28.88
N THR A 419 -9.50 -11.57 -30.17
CA THR A 419 -8.81 -10.95 -31.31
C THR A 419 -9.48 -9.62 -31.67
N TYR A 420 -8.68 -8.61 -32.01
CA TYR A 420 -9.14 -7.29 -32.48
C TYR A 420 -8.67 -7.01 -33.90
#